data_AF-A0A3N5M1T2-F1
#
_entry.id   AF-A0A3N5M1T2-F1
#
_cell.length_a   1.000
_cell.length_b   1.000
_cell.length_c   1.000
_cell.angle_alpha   90.00
_cell.angle_beta   90.00
_cell.angle_gamma   90.00
#
_symmetry.space_group_name_H-M   'P 1'
#
loop_
_entity.id
_entity.type
_entity.pdbx_description
1 polymer ?
#
loop_
_entity_poly.entity_id
_entity_poly.type
_entity_poly.pdbx_seq_one_letter_code
_entity_poly.pdbx_strand_id
1 'polypeptide(L)' 'MPLPPEVMRVFLVLCLFGMALLGILFLRRRNLPFWSYVGWSFLVIFLPVVGPFLAILIKPGQKQLPPHQVG' A
#
# COMPACT_ATOMS: atom_id res chain seq x y z
N MET A 1 5.52 15.53 19.03
CA MET A 1 4.54 16.22 18.18
C MET A 1 3.90 15.15 17.32
N PRO A 2 2.62 14.77 17.52
CA PRO A 2 1.99 13.77 16.66
C PRO A 2 1.94 14.30 15.22
N LEU A 3 2.34 13.46 14.25
CA LEU A 3 2.24 13.83 12.84
C LEU A 3 0.75 13.91 12.47
N PRO A 4 0.32 14.99 11.80
CA PRO A 4 -1.06 15.10 11.34
C PRO A 4 -1.43 13.89 10.46
N PRO A 5 -2.63 13.32 10.60
CA PRO A 5 -3.06 12.16 9.83
C PRO A 5 -3.01 12.41 8.31
N GLU A 6 -3.11 13.66 7.88
CA GLU A 6 -2.96 14.09 6.49
C GLU A 6 -1.53 13.87 5.98
N VAL A 7 -0.53 14.22 6.79
CA VAL A 7 0.90 14.03 6.45
C VAL A 7 1.20 12.54 6.32
N MET A 8 0.65 11.73 7.21
CA MET A 8 0.81 10.29 7.18
C MET A 8 0.19 9.67 5.92
N ARG A 9 -1.00 10.13 5.50
CA ARG A 9 -1.65 9.72 4.25
C ARG A 9 -0.86 10.14 3.02
N VAL A 10 -0.35 11.37 2.98
CA VAL A 10 0.46 11.87 1.85
C VAL A 10 1.74 11.06 1.70
N PHE A 11 2.43 10.77 2.82
CA PHE A 11 3.64 9.95 2.79
C PHE A 11 3.36 8.53 2.31
N LEU A 12 2.23 7.96 2.71
CA LEU A 12 1.79 6.63 2.30
C LEU A 12 1.47 6.59 0.79
N VAL A 13 0.75 7.59 0.27
CA VAL A 13 0.50 7.73 -1.17
C VAL A 13 1.80 7.91 -1.95
N LEU A 14 2.73 8.73 -1.46
CA LEU A 14 4.02 8.95 -2.08
C LEU A 14 4.86 7.68 -2.14
N CYS A 15 4.89 6.89 -1.05
CA CYS A 15 5.54 5.58 -1.03
C CYS A 15 4.89 4.60 -2.00
N LEU A 16 3.54 4.57 -2.06
CA LEU A 16 2.81 3.73 -3.02
C LEU A 16 3.21 4.08 -4.46
N PHE A 17 3.27 5.37 -4.76
CA PHE A 17 3.64 5.88 -6.07
C PHE A 17 5.08 5.51 -6.42
N GLY A 18 6.01 5.64 -5.47
CA GLY A 18 7.40 5.23 -5.63
C GLY A 18 7.55 3.73 -5.94
N MET A 19 6.85 2.86 -5.20
CA MET A 19 6.87 1.41 -5.44
C MET A 19 6.28 1.03 -6.81
N ALA A 20 5.15 1.65 -7.19
CA ALA A 20 4.56 1.45 -8.51
C ALA A 20 5.53 1.87 -9.63
N LEU A 21 6.16 3.04 -9.51
CA LEU A 21 7.12 3.56 -10.48
C LEU A 21 8.35 2.65 -10.59
N LEU A 22 8.89 2.19 -9.46
CA LEU A 22 9.99 1.24 -9.41
C LEU A 22 9.64 -0.09 -10.09
N GLY A 23 8.44 -0.62 -9.85
CA GLY A 23 8.02 -1.87 -10.48
C GLY A 23 7.82 -1.73 -12.00
N ILE A 24 7.28 -0.60 -12.47
CA ILE A 24 7.17 -0.30 -13.90
C ILE A 24 8.57 -0.16 -14.53
N LEU A 25 9.50 0.55 -13.87
CA LEU A 25 10.88 0.68 -14.33
C LEU A 25 11.65 -0.66 -14.31
N PHE A 26 11.39 -1.49 -13.30
CA PHE A 26 11.94 -2.84 -13.20
C PHE A 26 11.48 -3.73 -14.36
N LEU A 27 10.19 -3.69 -14.69
CA LEU A 27 9.63 -4.40 -15.84
C LEU A 27 10.14 -3.85 -17.17
N ARG A 28 10.28 -2.53 -17.26
CA ARG A 28 10.81 -1.84 -18.45
C ARG A 28 12.25 -2.24 -18.75
N ARG A 29 13.04 -2.58 -17.73
CA ARG A 29 14.41 -3.08 -17.91
C ARG A 29 14.49 -4.50 -18.48
N ARG A 30 13.42 -5.31 -18.43
CA ARG A 30 13.48 -6.74 -18.76
C ARG A 30 13.09 -7.16 -20.18
N ASN A 31 12.82 -6.23 -21.10
CA ASN A 31 12.54 -6.55 -22.51
C ASN A 31 11.51 -7.70 -22.69
N LEU A 32 10.48 -7.69 -21.83
CA LEU A 32 9.47 -8.74 -21.77
C LEU A 32 8.48 -8.57 -22.94
N PRO A 33 7.96 -9.68 -23.51
CA PRO A 33 6.93 -9.63 -24.53
C PRO A 33 5.70 -8.85 -24.02
N PHE A 34 5.06 -8.07 -24.88
CA PHE A 34 4.02 -7.08 -24.55
C PHE A 34 2.92 -7.62 -23.61
N TRP A 35 2.48 -8.87 -23.83
CA TRP A 35 1.50 -9.55 -22.98
C TRP A 35 1.98 -9.78 -21.54
N SER A 36 3.25 -10.12 -21.38
CA SER A 36 3.88 -10.28 -20.07
C SER A 36 4.06 -8.91 -19.40
N TYR A 37 4.37 -7.87 -20.18
CA TYR A 37 4.43 -6.50 -19.66
C TYR A 37 3.09 -6.03 -19.06
N VAL A 38 1.96 -6.30 -19.73
CA VAL A 38 0.63 -5.94 -19.23
C VAL A 38 0.28 -6.71 -17.96
N GLY A 39 0.46 -8.04 -17.97
CA GLY A 39 0.15 -8.88 -16.79
C GLY A 39 0.99 -8.50 -15.56
N TRP A 40 2.28 -8.27 -15.76
CA TRP A 40 3.16 -7.86 -14.67
C TRP A 40 2.96 -6.42 -14.23
N SER A 41 2.60 -5.48 -15.13
CA SER A 41 2.25 -4.11 -14.75
C SER A 41 0.99 -4.10 -13.90
N PHE A 42 0.01 -4.93 -14.25
CA PHE A 42 -1.20 -5.11 -13.44
C PHE A 42 -0.82 -5.61 -12.05
N LEU A 43 0.01 -6.65 -11.96
CA LEU A 43 0.47 -7.20 -10.68
C LEU A 43 1.24 -6.18 -9.83
N VAL A 44 2.15 -5.42 -10.45
CA VAL A 44 2.97 -4.37 -9.82
C VAL A 44 2.14 -3.21 -9.30
N ILE A 45 1.00 -2.90 -9.93
CA ILE A 45 0.08 -1.86 -9.46
C ILE A 45 -0.91 -2.41 -8.43
N PHE A 46 -1.41 -3.63 -8.64
CA PHE A 46 -2.40 -4.24 -7.76
C PHE A 46 -1.82 -4.58 -6.39
N LEU A 47 -0.58 -5.06 -6.33
CA LEU A 47 0.10 -5.41 -5.09
C LEU A 47 0.24 -4.22 -4.10
N PRO A 48 0.75 -3.04 -4.50
CA PRO A 48 0.83 -1.88 -3.62
C PRO A 48 -0.54 -1.24 -3.34
N VAL A 49 -1.57 -1.45 -4.17
CA VAL A 49 -2.94 -1.02 -3.86
C VAL A 49 -3.58 -1.94 -2.82
N VAL A 50 -3.39 -3.26 -2.93
CA VAL A 50 -3.95 -4.25 -1.99
C VAL A 50 -3.25 -4.19 -0.61
N GLY A 51 -1.96 -3.87 -0.57
CA GLY A 51 -1.18 -3.71 0.67
C GLY A 51 -1.84 -2.82 1.74
N PRO A 52 -2.21 -1.56 1.46
CA PRO A 52 -2.88 -0.68 2.41
C PRO A 52 -4.30 -1.14 2.77
N PHE A 53 -5.05 -1.79 1.87
CA PHE A 53 -6.35 -2.39 2.24
C PHE A 53 -6.17 -3.47 3.31
N LEU A 54 -5.16 -4.34 3.16
CA LEU A 54 -4.82 -5.32 4.19
C LEU A 54 -4.41 -4.65 5.50
N ALA A 55 -3.58 -3.60 5.45
CA ALA A 55 -3.17 -2.87 6.64
C ALA A 55 -4.36 -2.20 7.37
N ILE A 56 -5.33 -1.67 6.61
CA ILE A 56 -6.57 -1.11 7.15
C ILE A 56 -7.44 -2.21 7.76
N LEU A 57 -7.56 -3.38 7.13
CA LEU A 57 -8.30 -4.54 7.66
C LEU A 57 -7.68 -5.10 8.94
N ILE A 58 -6.35 -5.11 9.03
CA ILE A 58 -5.60 -5.59 10.20
C ILE A 58 -5.81 -4.65 11.42
N LYS A 59 -6.28 -3.40 11.21
CA LYS A 59 -6.51 -2.38 12.25
C LYS A 59 -5.53 -2.49 13.42
N PRO A 60 -4.21 -2.34 13.18
CA PRO A 60 -3.23 -2.49 14.25
C PRO A 60 -3.47 -1.37 15.28
N GLY A 61 -3.92 -1.75 16.48
CA GLY A 61 -4.20 -0.81 17.56
C GLY A 61 -5.67 -0.69 17.99
N GLN A 62 -6.62 -1.42 17.39
CA GLN A 62 -7.90 -1.67 18.07
C GLN A 62 -7.65 -2.57 19.29
N LYS A 63 -7.20 -1.98 20.40
CA LYS A 63 -7.38 -2.57 21.72
C LYS A 63 -8.89 -2.73 21.88
N GLN A 64 -9.37 -3.97 21.85
CA GLN A 64 -10.69 -4.32 22.35
C GLN A 64 -10.82 -3.64 23.72
N LEU A 65 -11.69 -2.63 23.84
CA LEU A 65 -12.00 -2.07 25.14
C LEU A 65 -12.55 -3.22 25.99
N PRO A 66 -11.90 -3.60 27.11
CA PRO A 66 -12.46 -4.61 27.99
C PRO A 66 -13.78 -4.08 28.57
N PRO A 67 -14.85 -4.89 28.61
CA PRO A 67 -16.22 -4.45 28.94
C PRO A 67 -16.44 -4.09 30.42
N HIS A 68 -15.40 -3.70 31.17
CA HIS A 68 -15.47 -3.50 32.63
C HIS A 68 -15.36 -2.01 33.07
N GLN A 69 -15.52 -1.04 32.17
CA GLN A 69 -15.49 0.39 32.53
C GLN A 69 -16.74 1.13 32.01
N VAL A 70 -17.90 0.51 32.19
CA VAL A 70 -19.20 1.18 32.26
C VAL A 70 -19.70 0.97 33.68
N GLY A 71 -19.30 1.87 34.57
CA GLY A 71 -19.74 1.97 35.96
C GLY A 71 -20.01 3.42 36.27
#